data_AF-A0AA38NVX6-F1
#
_entry.id   AF-A0AA38NVX6-F1
#
_cell.length_a   1.000
_cell.length_b   1.000
_cell.length_c   1.000
_cell.angle_alpha   90.00
_cell.angle_beta   90.00
_cell.angle_gamma   90.00
#
_symmetry.space_group_name_H-M   'P 1'
#
loop_
_entity.id
_entity.type
_entity.pdbx_description
1 polymer ?
#
loop_
_entity_poly.entity_id
_entity_poly.type
_entity_poly.pdbx_seq_one_letter_code
_entity_poly.pdbx_strand_id
1 'polypeptide(L)'
;LAHVAIPRILRMQSQGLVDGLDIKSKQVLGMCEDCLYGKAKRRPFDEKVTHETEVLERVHIDLWGPARTTSLGGAKYMMLFSDGAS
;
A
#
# COMPACT_ATOMS: atom_id res chain seq x y z
N LEU A 1 -6.96 -16.14 -17.39
CA LEU A 1 -7.52 -16.25 -16.02
C LEU A 1 -6.94 -15.13 -15.17
N ALA A 2 -7.77 -14.41 -14.41
CA ALA A 2 -7.44 -13.17 -13.67
C ALA A 2 -6.51 -13.37 -12.45
N HIS A 3 -5.35 -14.00 -12.64
CA HIS A 3 -4.35 -14.27 -11.59
C HIS A 3 -4.98 -14.82 -10.30
N VAL A 4 -5.94 -15.75 -10.41
CA VAL A 4 -6.68 -16.27 -9.26
C VAL A 4 -5.74 -17.13 -8.40
N ALA A 5 -5.86 -17.03 -7.07
CA ALA A 5 -5.04 -17.84 -6.17
C ALA A 5 -5.29 -19.34 -6.43
N ILE A 6 -4.23 -20.13 -6.56
CA ILE A 6 -4.30 -21.58 -6.84
C ILE A 6 -5.25 -22.31 -5.88
N PRO A 7 -5.22 -22.07 -4.55
CA PRO A 7 -6.17 -22.72 -3.64
C PRO A 7 -7.64 -22.46 -4.00
N ARG A 8 -7.95 -21.28 -4.56
CA ARG A 8 -9.30 -20.93 -5.01
C ARG A 8 -9.68 -21.69 -6.28
N ILE A 9 -8.74 -21.86 -7.22
CA ILE A 9 -8.96 -22.65 -8.44
C ILE A 9 -9.18 -24.14 -8.08
N LEU A 10 -8.34 -24.69 -7.19
CA LEU A 10 -8.49 -26.07 -6.71
C LEU A 10 -9.82 -26.29 -5.98
N ARG A 11 -10.26 -25.31 -5.19
CA ARG A 11 -11.57 -25.35 -4.55
C ARG A 11 -12.71 -25.34 -5.55
N MET A 12 -12.62 -24.52 -6.62
CA MET A 12 -13.62 -24.49 -7.69
C MET A 12 -13.78 -25.85 -8.35
N GLN A 13 -12.67 -26.54 -8.64
CA GLN A 13 -12.70 -27.90 -9.18
C GLN A 13 -13.32 -28.89 -8.18
N SER A 14 -12.84 -28.91 -6.93
CA SER A 14 -13.32 -29.88 -5.93
C SER A 14 -14.79 -29.73 -5.57
N GLN A 15 -15.33 -28.52 -5.71
CA GLN A 15 -16.72 -28.20 -5.40
C GLN A 15 -17.61 -28.18 -6.66
N GLY A 16 -17.08 -28.50 -7.85
CA GLY A 16 -17.84 -28.49 -9.10
C GLY A 16 -18.45 -27.13 -9.44
N LEU A 17 -17.80 -26.03 -9.08
CA LEU A 17 -18.34 -24.67 -9.24
C LEU A 17 -18.22 -24.11 -10.67
N VAL A 18 -17.51 -24.82 -11.55
CA VAL A 18 -17.23 -24.41 -12.92
C VAL A 18 -17.36 -25.63 -13.81
N ASP A 19 -18.30 -25.60 -14.75
CA ASP A 19 -18.49 -26.68 -15.72
C ASP A 19 -17.26 -26.83 -16.62
N GLY A 20 -16.86 -28.09 -16.85
CA GLY A 20 -15.73 -28.42 -17.72
C GLY A 20 -14.34 -28.11 -17.14
N LEU A 21 -14.24 -27.70 -15.87
CA LEU A 21 -12.94 -27.46 -15.22
C LEU A 21 -12.27 -28.79 -14.82
N ASP A 22 -11.35 -29.28 -15.64
CA ASP A 22 -10.51 -30.45 -15.36
C ASP A 22 -9.03 -30.06 -15.18
N ILE A 23 -8.50 -30.21 -13.97
CA ILE A 23 -7.11 -29.88 -13.63
C ILE A 23 -6.29 -31.17 -13.61
N LYS A 24 -5.44 -31.34 -14.64
CA LYS A 24 -4.61 -32.54 -14.84
C LYS A 24 -3.39 -32.64 -13.92
N SER A 25 -2.87 -31.52 -13.44
CA SER A 25 -1.74 -31.48 -12.51
C SER A 25 -1.97 -30.40 -11.46
N LYS A 26 -1.75 -30.76 -10.20
CA LYS A 26 -1.75 -29.83 -9.07
C LYS A 26 -0.36 -29.27 -8.77
N GLN A 27 0.65 -29.67 -9.55
CA GLN A 27 2.01 -29.18 -9.39
C GLN A 27 2.09 -27.76 -9.94
N VAL A 28 2.42 -26.81 -9.06
CA VAL A 28 2.68 -25.43 -9.42
C VAL A 28 4.17 -25.19 -9.25
N LEU A 29 4.82 -24.76 -10.32
CA LEU A 29 6.24 -24.43 -10.32
C LEU A 29 6.40 -22.94 -10.07
N GLY A 30 7.15 -22.60 -9.02
CA GLY A 30 7.50 -21.23 -8.68
C GLY A 30 6.31 -20.35 -8.30
N MET A 31 6.56 -19.04 -8.32
CA MET A 31 5.55 -18.02 -8.06
C MET A 31 5.35 -17.19 -9.33
N CYS A 32 4.10 -16.85 -9.65
CA CYS A 32 3.82 -15.91 -10.72
C CYS A 32 4.28 -14.50 -10.32
N GLU A 33 5.17 -13.93 -11.12
CA GLU A 33 5.76 -12.61 -10.90
C GLU A 33 4.69 -11.50 -10.82
N ASP A 34 3.71 -11.50 -11.72
CA ASP A 34 2.60 -10.54 -11.68
C ASP A 34 1.73 -10.70 -10.42
N CYS A 35 1.55 -11.93 -9.93
CA CYS A 35 0.82 -12.16 -8.67
C CYS A 35 1.62 -11.64 -7.48
N LEU A 36 2.94 -11.77 -7.50
CA LEU A 36 3.84 -11.25 -6.47
C LEU A 36 3.70 -9.73 -6.40
N TYR A 37 3.88 -9.02 -7.52
CA TYR A 37 3.81 -7.56 -7.54
C TYR A 37 2.39 -7.04 -7.34
N GLY A 38 1.38 -7.66 -7.97
CA GLY A 38 -0.01 -7.22 -7.91
C GLY A 38 -0.73 -7.54 -6.61
N LYS A 39 -0.23 -8.47 -5.79
CA LYS A 39 -0.84 -8.89 -4.52
C LYS A 39 0.10 -8.80 -3.32
N ALA A 40 1.26 -8.16 -3.47
CA ALA A 40 2.14 -7.88 -2.36
C ALA A 40 1.38 -7.12 -1.28
N LYS A 41 1.47 -7.61 -0.04
CA LYS A 41 0.95 -6.88 1.12
C LYS A 41 2.05 -5.98 1.65
N ARG A 42 1.69 -4.74 2.02
CA ARG A 42 2.58 -3.86 2.76
C ARG A 42 2.93 -4.52 4.09
N ARG A 43 4.22 -4.78 4.32
CA ARG A 43 4.71 -5.24 5.62
C ARG A 43 4.52 -4.11 6.64
N PRO A 44 4.10 -4.40 7.88
CA PRO A 44 4.09 -3.39 8.94
C PRO A 44 5.50 -2.83 9.17
N PHE A 45 5.57 -1.61 9.69
CA PHE A 45 6.84 -1.03 10.12
C PHE A 45 7.32 -1.74 11.39
N ASP A 46 8.61 -2.07 11.43
CA ASP A 46 9.23 -2.74 12.59
C ASP A 46 9.62 -1.74 13.71
N GLU A 47 9.62 -0.44 13.41
CA GLU A 47 10.15 0.59 14.28
C GLU A 47 9.13 0.99 15.36
N LYS A 48 9.61 1.11 16.60
CA LYS A 48 8.85 1.76 17.68
C LYS A 48 9.01 3.26 17.52
N VAL A 49 7.92 3.95 17.23
CA VAL A 49 7.92 5.42 17.19
C VAL A 49 7.90 5.95 18.62
N THR A 50 8.96 6.68 19.00
CA THR A 50 9.01 7.47 20.23
C THR A 50 8.62 8.90 19.91
N HIS A 51 7.69 9.46 20.68
CA HIS A 51 7.31 10.86 20.57
C HIS A 51 8.35 11.76 21.23
N GLU A 52 8.50 12.95 20.66
CA GLU A 52 9.27 14.05 21.23
C GLU A 52 8.66 14.46 22.59
N THR A 53 9.52 14.70 23.57
CA THR A 53 9.12 15.05 24.94
C THR A 53 9.39 16.51 25.28
N GLU A 54 10.31 17.15 24.58
CA GLU A 54 10.68 18.55 24.81
C GLU A 54 10.21 19.45 23.65
N VAL A 55 9.78 20.66 23.99
CA VAL A 55 9.39 21.68 22.99
C VAL A 55 10.58 21.98 22.07
N LEU A 56 10.33 21.92 20.76
CA LEU A 56 11.33 22.09 19.69
C LEU A 56 12.44 21.02 19.67
N GLU A 57 12.23 19.84 20.28
CA GLU A 57 13.12 18.69 20.12
C GLU A 57 13.25 18.28 18.65
N ARG A 58 12.15 18.36 17.90
CA ARG A 58 12.11 18.13 16.46
C ARG A 58 11.09 19.04 15.80
N VAL A 59 11.48 19.71 14.72
CA VAL A 59 10.55 20.48 13.88
C VAL A 59 10.37 19.78 12.54
N HIS A 60 9.12 19.44 12.23
CA HIS A 60 8.70 18.95 10.93
C HIS A 60 8.41 20.15 10.02
N ILE A 61 9.06 20.19 8.86
CA ILE A 61 8.87 21.23 7.86
C ILE A 61 8.31 20.61 6.60
N ASP A 62 7.21 21.16 6.09
CA ASP A 62 6.61 20.74 4.83
C ASP A 62 6.34 21.94 3.91
N LEU A 63 6.39 21.72 2.60
CA LEU A 63 6.06 22.72 1.59
C LEU A 63 4.82 22.25 0.81
N TRP A 64 3.69 22.87 1.14
CA TRP A 64 2.44 22.64 0.44
C TRP A 64 2.34 23.52 -0.81
N GLY A 65 2.06 22.91 -1.97
CA GLY A 65 1.74 23.60 -3.22
C GLY A 65 2.26 22.90 -4.49
N PRO A 66 2.02 23.47 -5.68
CA PRO A 66 1.32 24.73 -5.93
C PRO A 66 -0.20 24.62 -5.73
N ALA A 67 -0.78 25.59 -5.03
CA ALA A 67 -2.22 25.72 -4.87
C ALA A 67 -2.89 26.06 -6.21
N ARG A 68 -4.06 25.46 -6.47
CA ARG A 68 -4.88 25.79 -7.65
C ARG A 68 -5.35 27.25 -7.62
N THR A 69 -5.70 27.74 -6.44
CA THR A 69 -6.13 29.12 -6.21
C THR A 69 -5.03 29.86 -5.45
N THR A 70 -4.68 31.06 -5.91
CA THR A 70 -3.73 31.94 -5.21
C THR A 70 -4.34 32.46 -3.91
N SER A 71 -3.51 32.64 -2.89
CA SER A 71 -3.93 33.39 -1.69
C SER A 71 -4.26 34.84 -2.04
N LEU A 72 -4.90 35.56 -1.11
CA LEU A 72 -5.15 36.99 -1.27
C LEU A 72 -3.87 37.81 -1.51
N GLY A 73 -2.72 37.35 -0.98
CA GLY A 73 -1.41 37.96 -1.19
C GLY A 73 -0.67 37.45 -2.43
N GLY A 74 -1.31 36.65 -3.29
CA GLY A 74 -0.72 36.11 -4.52
C GLY A 74 0.18 34.88 -4.33
N ALA A 75 0.31 34.35 -3.11
CA ALA A 75 1.11 33.15 -2.87
C ALA A 75 0.42 31.89 -3.43
N LYS A 76 1.21 30.96 -3.96
CA LYS A 76 0.76 29.63 -4.41
C LYS A 76 1.34 28.49 -3.58
N TYR A 77 2.21 28.80 -2.64
CA TYR A 77 2.87 27.83 -1.77
C TYR A 77 2.73 28.28 -0.32
N MET A 78 2.71 27.31 0.58
CA MET A 78 2.72 27.52 2.01
C MET A 78 3.78 26.61 2.63
N MET A 79 4.66 27.18 3.44
CA MET A 79 5.60 26.41 4.25
C MET A 79 5.01 26.22 5.65
N LEU A 80 4.94 24.97 6.09
CA LEU A 80 4.43 24.56 7.39
C LEU A 80 5.60 24.21 8.29
N PHE A 81 5.57 24.71 9.52
CA PHE A 81 6.48 24.34 10.59
C PHE A 81 5.64 23.77 11.73
N SER A 82 5.94 22.54 12.15
CA SER A 82 5.22 21.87 13.24
C SER A 82 6.23 21.29 14.22
N ASP A 83 6.08 21.64 15.49
CA ASP A 83 6.87 21.05 16.55
C ASP A 83 6.36 19.62 16.85
N GLY A 84 7.28 18.66 16.96
CA GLY A 84 6.96 17.25 17.19
C GLY A 84 6.35 16.99 18.58
N ALA A 85 6.62 17.88 19.54
CA ALA A 85 6.06 17.81 20.90
C ALA A 85 4.65 18.41 21.02
N SER A 86 4.05 18.89 19.92
CA SER A 86 2.68 19.47 19.88
C SER A 86 1.56 18.43 19.81
#